data_AF-A0A2U3YKG9-F1
#
_entry.id   AF-A0A2U3YKG9-F1
#
_cell.length_a   1.000
_cell.length_b   1.000
_cell.length_c   1.000
_cell.angle_alpha   90.00
_cell.angle_beta   90.00
_cell.angle_gamma   90.00
#
_symmetry.space_group_name_H-M   'P 1'
#
loop_
_entity.id
_entity.type
_entity.pdbx_description
1 polymer ?
#
loop_
_entity_poly.entity_id
_entity_poly.type
_entity_poly.pdbx_seq_one_letter_code
_entity_poly.pdbx_strand_id
1 'polypeptide(L)'
;MGALGRVLLWLQLCALTRAAYKLWVPNTDFEPAANWSQNRTPCAGAAVEFPTNKMVSVLVREGHSISDMLLPRDGEFVLASGAGFSASGARAHPGAPALFLDPDRFSWHDPRLWRSGDAAQGLFSVDAERVPCRHDDVVFPSDASFRVGLGPGALPARVRSVRALGQTFTRDEDLAAFLASRAGRLRFHGPGALSVGPEACAGPTLCRRGQALTVSALTAASLLQAQPWICAALLQPLGGRCPPAACRDALRPEGQCCDLCGAIVSLTHGPTFDIERYRARLLQAFLPQHQGLQVAVSKVPRPPRPRGTAGAEADTEIQVVLAETGPQTGGAGRLARALLADVAEHGEALGVLSATARESGAPVGDGSAEGLDASGLRAELAGAVTAGLLLLLLTLVAGALLLRRAPRPTWRRRDEAAPAPVVAPLGFSNPVFDVAGCAGPRPLILRTPQPPAPKVENSSASRSYFINPLFAEAEA
;
A
#
# COMPACT_ATOMS: atom_id res chain seq x y z
N MET A 1 -33.97 -23.73 19.43
CA MET A 1 -32.55 -23.68 19.00
C MET A 1 -31.65 -23.78 20.21
N GLY A 2 -30.72 -24.75 20.24
CA GLY A 2 -29.73 -24.87 21.34
C GLY A 2 -28.60 -23.84 21.23
N ALA A 3 -27.74 -23.76 22.25
CA ALA A 3 -26.64 -22.80 22.32
C ALA A 3 -25.70 -22.87 21.11
N LEU A 4 -25.31 -24.08 20.68
CA LEU A 4 -24.46 -24.28 19.51
C LEU A 4 -25.11 -23.77 18.22
N GLY A 5 -26.43 -23.90 18.07
CA GLY A 5 -27.19 -23.29 16.97
C GLY A 5 -27.25 -21.76 17.03
N ARG A 6 -27.28 -21.16 18.23
CA ARG A 6 -27.14 -19.70 18.41
C ARG A 6 -25.73 -19.23 18.08
N VAL A 7 -24.69 -19.98 18.45
CA VAL A 7 -23.28 -19.66 18.11
C VAL A 7 -23.04 -19.78 16.61
N LEU A 8 -23.55 -20.82 15.95
CA LEU A 8 -23.50 -20.94 14.49
C LEU A 8 -24.27 -19.80 13.79
N LEU A 9 -25.46 -19.44 14.30
CA LEU A 9 -26.21 -18.29 13.77
C LEU A 9 -25.46 -16.97 13.97
N TRP A 10 -24.78 -16.77 15.11
CA TRP A 10 -23.93 -15.60 15.34
C TRP A 10 -22.69 -15.58 14.44
N LEU A 11 -22.01 -16.70 14.27
CA LEU A 11 -20.86 -16.81 13.35
C LEU A 11 -21.28 -16.59 11.89
N GLN A 12 -22.46 -17.09 11.49
CA GLN A 12 -23.05 -16.79 10.18
C GLN A 12 -23.44 -15.31 10.07
N LEU A 13 -24.05 -14.70 11.09
CA LEU A 13 -24.36 -13.26 11.11
C LEU A 13 -23.10 -12.40 10.99
N CYS A 14 -22.01 -12.74 11.68
CA CYS A 14 -20.71 -12.08 11.53
C CYS A 14 -20.07 -12.30 10.15
N ALA A 15 -20.34 -13.43 9.49
CA ALA A 15 -19.94 -13.65 8.10
C ALA A 15 -20.86 -12.94 7.07
N LEU A 16 -22.09 -12.61 7.46
CA LEU A 16 -23.13 -11.96 6.65
C LEU A 16 -23.11 -10.42 6.75
N THR A 17 -22.09 -9.82 7.38
CA THR A 17 -21.89 -8.36 7.42
C THR A 17 -20.47 -7.97 6.98
N ARG A 18 -20.04 -8.45 5.81
CA ARG A 18 -18.84 -7.93 5.14
C ARG A 18 -19.16 -6.59 4.46
N ALA A 19 -19.07 -5.53 5.25
CA ALA A 19 -18.95 -4.17 4.75
C ALA A 19 -17.57 -3.94 4.10
N ALA A 20 -17.51 -3.12 3.05
CA ALA A 20 -16.28 -2.71 2.41
C ALA A 20 -15.68 -1.58 3.26
N TYR A 21 -14.86 -1.97 4.25
CA TYR A 21 -14.24 -1.01 5.14
C TYR A 21 -12.96 -0.44 4.50
N LYS A 22 -12.85 0.89 4.54
CA LYS A 22 -11.62 1.61 4.17
C LYS A 22 -10.92 2.01 5.46
N LEU A 23 -9.90 1.26 5.81
CA LEU A 23 -9.12 1.51 7.02
C LEU A 23 -8.07 2.59 6.73
N TRP A 24 -8.04 3.63 7.55
CA TRP A 24 -6.94 4.60 7.55
C TRP A 24 -5.65 3.91 8.05
N VAL A 25 -4.52 4.20 7.39
CA VAL A 25 -3.24 3.52 7.61
C VAL A 25 -2.24 4.32 8.46
N PRO A 26 -1.96 5.62 8.20
CA PRO A 26 -1.00 6.37 9.00
C PRO A 26 -1.59 6.86 10.32
N ASN A 27 -0.72 7.21 11.27
CA ASN A 27 -1.11 7.73 12.58
C ASN A 27 -0.32 9.01 12.93
N THR A 28 -0.60 9.56 14.10
CA THR A 28 0.16 10.65 14.73
C THR A 28 0.69 10.26 16.11
N ASP A 29 0.82 8.95 16.36
CA ASP A 29 1.33 8.37 17.60
C ASP A 29 2.79 8.79 17.85
N PHE A 30 3.23 8.78 19.11
CA PHE A 30 4.55 9.24 19.54
C PHE A 30 5.66 8.22 19.22
N GLU A 31 5.39 6.92 19.33
CA GLU A 31 6.40 5.86 19.20
C GLU A 31 6.85 5.56 17.76
N PRO A 32 6.01 5.63 16.70
CA PRO A 32 6.42 5.28 15.35
C PRO A 32 7.46 6.23 14.75
N ALA A 33 8.62 5.68 14.39
CA ALA A 33 9.71 6.39 13.72
C ALA A 33 9.29 7.22 12.50
N ALA A 34 8.28 6.76 11.73
CA ALA A 34 7.75 7.46 10.55
C ALA A 34 6.98 8.77 10.86
N ASN A 35 6.83 9.14 12.13
CA ASN A 35 6.33 10.45 12.57
C ASN A 35 7.43 11.44 12.94
N TRP A 36 8.71 11.03 12.92
CA TRP A 36 9.84 11.86 13.29
C TRP A 36 10.77 12.14 12.11
N SER A 37 11.41 13.31 12.13
CA SER A 37 12.40 13.69 11.12
C SER A 37 13.52 12.66 11.02
N GLN A 38 13.97 12.38 9.78
CA GLN A 38 14.98 11.37 9.48
C GLN A 38 14.66 9.95 9.99
N ASN A 39 13.37 9.66 10.26
CA ASN A 39 12.89 8.44 10.93
C ASN A 39 13.57 8.18 12.30
N ARG A 40 13.95 9.24 13.03
CA ARG A 40 14.66 9.15 14.32
C ARG A 40 13.73 9.53 15.49
N THR A 41 13.27 8.52 16.23
CA THR A 41 12.51 8.72 17.47
C THR A 41 13.32 9.43 18.56
N PRO A 42 12.68 10.07 19.55
CA PRO A 42 13.34 10.60 20.73
C PRO A 42 14.01 9.48 21.54
N CYS A 43 15.30 9.64 21.86
CA CYS A 43 15.99 8.79 22.83
C CYS A 43 15.88 9.38 24.25
N ALA A 44 16.16 8.57 25.27
CA ALA A 44 16.08 9.01 26.66
C ALA A 44 17.00 10.22 26.92
N GLY A 45 16.48 11.33 27.42
CA GLY A 45 17.24 12.58 27.60
C GLY A 45 17.53 13.36 26.31
N ALA A 46 16.77 13.13 25.25
CA ALA A 46 16.68 14.05 24.11
C ALA A 46 15.76 15.24 24.42
N ALA A 47 15.98 16.35 23.71
CA ALA A 47 14.98 17.40 23.53
C ALA A 47 14.01 17.01 22.41
N VAL A 48 12.75 17.42 22.53
CA VAL A 48 11.65 17.08 21.61
C VAL A 48 10.95 18.35 21.15
N GLU A 49 10.68 18.47 19.85
CA GLU A 49 10.03 19.66 19.28
C GLU A 49 8.89 19.29 18.34
N PHE A 50 7.70 19.77 18.67
CA PHE A 50 6.51 19.70 17.82
C PHE A 50 6.29 21.05 17.10
N PRO A 51 5.90 21.06 15.81
CA PRO A 51 5.64 22.29 15.08
C PRO A 51 4.60 23.21 15.77
N THR A 52 5.07 24.31 16.34
CA THR A 52 4.32 25.27 17.18
C THR A 52 2.96 25.72 16.62
N ASN A 53 2.84 25.81 15.29
CA ASN A 53 1.66 26.30 14.57
C ASN A 53 0.75 25.19 14.00
N LYS A 54 0.98 23.91 14.33
CA LYS A 54 0.18 22.78 13.85
C LYS A 54 -0.78 22.28 14.92
N MET A 55 -2.01 21.98 14.52
CA MET A 55 -2.98 21.29 15.37
C MET A 55 -2.75 19.78 15.27
N VAL A 56 -2.62 19.08 16.41
CA VAL A 56 -2.41 17.62 16.40
C VAL A 56 -2.85 16.95 17.70
N SER A 57 -3.48 15.79 17.57
CA SER A 57 -3.66 14.83 18.67
C SER A 57 -2.55 13.78 18.57
N VAL A 58 -1.82 13.53 19.66
CA VAL A 58 -0.71 12.58 19.72
C VAL A 58 -1.01 11.52 20.76
N LEU A 59 -1.17 10.27 20.34
CA LEU A 59 -1.26 9.13 21.24
C LEU A 59 0.12 8.80 21.77
N VAL A 60 0.24 8.65 23.09
CA VAL A 60 1.42 8.16 23.79
C VAL A 60 1.03 6.86 24.49
N ARG A 61 1.92 5.88 24.44
CA ARG A 61 1.72 4.50 24.88
C ARG A 61 2.81 4.05 25.84
N GLU A 62 4.01 4.62 25.73
CA GLU A 62 5.19 4.23 26.51
C GLU A 62 5.71 5.36 27.43
N GLY A 63 6.62 5.00 28.33
CA GLY A 63 7.27 5.93 29.25
C GLY A 63 8.53 6.54 28.64
N HIS A 64 8.52 7.84 28.37
CA HIS A 64 9.65 8.56 27.78
C HIS A 64 10.33 9.49 28.78
N SER A 65 11.64 9.33 28.96
CA SER A 65 12.47 10.27 29.72
C SER A 65 13.04 11.32 28.77
N ILE A 66 12.78 12.60 29.04
CA ILE A 66 12.99 13.71 28.10
C ILE A 66 13.68 14.88 28.84
N SER A 67 14.55 15.63 28.15
CA SER A 67 15.25 16.79 28.75
C SER A 67 14.48 18.10 28.57
N ASP A 68 13.81 18.26 27.43
CA ASP A 68 13.01 19.43 27.07
C ASP A 68 11.91 19.02 26.07
N MET A 69 10.74 19.67 26.10
CA MET A 69 9.68 19.44 25.12
C MET A 69 8.95 20.73 24.72
N LEU A 70 9.10 21.13 23.46
CA LEU A 70 8.29 22.19 22.85
C LEU A 70 6.98 21.59 22.31
N LEU A 71 5.87 21.99 22.94
CA LEU A 71 4.52 21.52 22.64
C LEU A 71 3.88 22.33 21.50
N PRO A 72 2.97 21.74 20.70
CA PRO A 72 2.15 22.49 19.74
C PRO A 72 1.17 23.40 20.52
N ARG A 73 0.92 24.63 20.03
CA ARG A 73 0.01 25.58 20.71
C ARG A 73 -1.41 25.04 20.85
N ASP A 74 -1.87 24.29 19.84
CA ASP A 74 -3.24 23.77 19.77
C ASP A 74 -3.25 22.25 19.52
N GLY A 75 -2.63 21.50 20.43
CA GLY A 75 -2.66 20.04 20.42
C GLY A 75 -3.40 19.39 21.60
N GLU A 76 -3.23 18.08 21.70
CA GLU A 76 -3.50 17.24 22.88
C GLU A 76 -2.56 16.03 22.88
N PHE A 77 -2.14 15.57 24.06
CA PHE A 77 -1.41 14.30 24.23
C PHE A 77 -2.32 13.31 24.96
N VAL A 78 -2.66 12.21 24.29
CA VAL A 78 -3.52 11.15 24.84
C VAL A 78 -2.61 10.12 25.50
N LEU A 79 -2.55 10.13 26.83
CA LEU A 79 -1.76 9.16 27.59
C LEU A 79 -2.54 7.86 27.77
N ALA A 80 -2.13 6.80 27.08
CA ALA A 80 -2.69 5.45 27.27
C ALA A 80 -2.13 4.77 28.54
N SER A 81 -2.65 3.58 28.87
CA SER A 81 -2.10 2.78 29.97
C SER A 81 -0.66 2.36 29.66
N GLY A 82 0.29 2.75 30.53
CA GLY A 82 1.74 2.59 30.32
C GLY A 82 2.47 3.86 29.84
N ALA A 83 1.72 4.88 29.40
CA ALA A 83 2.29 6.13 28.91
C ALA A 83 2.73 7.07 30.03
N GLY A 84 3.79 7.84 29.79
CA GLY A 84 4.18 8.92 30.69
C GLY A 84 5.43 9.67 30.24
N PHE A 85 5.61 10.88 30.76
CA PHE A 85 6.81 11.68 30.55
C PHE A 85 7.53 11.90 31.88
N SER A 86 8.85 11.69 31.89
CA SER A 86 9.71 11.96 33.05
C SER A 86 10.86 12.89 32.68
N ALA A 87 11.27 13.74 33.62
CA ALA A 87 12.49 14.53 33.46
C ALA A 87 13.70 13.59 33.37
N SER A 88 14.63 13.87 32.47
CA SER A 88 15.87 13.10 32.39
C SER A 88 16.86 13.51 33.47
N GLY A 89 17.22 12.56 34.34
CA GLY A 89 18.35 12.69 35.26
C GLY A 89 19.72 12.50 34.59
N ALA A 90 19.74 12.13 33.30
CA ALA A 90 20.97 12.06 32.52
C ALA A 90 21.35 13.45 31.99
N ARG A 91 22.65 13.66 31.77
CA ARG A 91 23.15 14.87 31.10
C ARG A 91 22.56 14.92 29.68
N ALA A 92 21.86 15.99 29.34
CA ALA A 92 21.13 16.11 28.07
C ALA A 92 22.01 15.71 26.87
N HIS A 93 21.48 14.87 25.99
CA HIS A 93 22.28 14.30 24.91
C HIS A 93 22.75 15.40 23.93
N PRO A 94 24.05 15.52 23.63
CA PRO A 94 24.57 16.50 22.69
C PRO A 94 24.19 16.11 21.25
N GLY A 95 23.04 16.58 20.79
CA GLY A 95 22.53 16.35 19.44
C GLY A 95 21.32 17.22 19.14
N ALA A 96 20.93 17.28 17.86
CA ALA A 96 19.73 17.99 17.44
C ALA A 96 18.45 17.39 18.08
N PRO A 97 17.44 18.23 18.40
CA PRO A 97 16.17 17.77 18.95
C PRO A 97 15.47 16.77 18.02
N ALA A 98 14.65 15.90 18.60
CA ALA A 98 13.75 15.06 17.84
C ALA A 98 12.58 15.92 17.34
N LEU A 99 12.59 16.22 16.04
CA LEU A 99 11.58 17.03 15.36
C LEU A 99 10.42 16.16 14.90
N PHE A 100 9.20 16.44 15.37
CA PHE A 100 7.99 15.78 14.88
C PHE A 100 7.65 16.28 13.47
N LEU A 101 7.33 15.37 12.55
CA LEU A 101 6.99 15.71 11.16
C LEU A 101 5.66 16.46 11.08
N ASP A 102 5.49 17.25 10.02
CA ASP A 102 4.25 17.97 9.75
C ASP A 102 3.03 17.00 9.79
N PRO A 103 2.09 17.15 10.72
CA PRO A 103 0.95 16.25 10.85
C PRO A 103 -0.15 16.55 9.82
N ASP A 104 -0.08 17.67 9.09
CA ASP A 104 -0.97 17.97 7.96
C ASP A 104 -0.60 17.18 6.69
N ARG A 105 0.54 16.48 6.66
CA ARG A 105 1.10 15.81 5.46
C ARG A 105 0.25 14.68 4.84
N PHE A 106 -0.81 14.25 5.51
CA PHE A 106 -1.62 13.10 5.11
C PHE A 106 -2.92 13.53 4.39
N SER A 107 -3.01 13.31 3.07
CA SER A 107 -4.20 13.62 2.27
C SER A 107 -5.23 12.49 2.30
N TRP A 108 -6.52 12.85 2.43
CA TRP A 108 -7.64 11.93 2.21
C TRP A 108 -7.59 11.28 0.81
N HIS A 109 -7.05 11.98 -0.18
CA HIS A 109 -7.04 11.53 -1.57
C HIS A 109 -5.82 10.69 -1.95
N ASP A 110 -4.89 10.38 -1.04
CA ASP A 110 -3.73 9.53 -1.35
C ASP A 110 -4.09 8.02 -1.33
N PRO A 111 -4.02 7.29 -2.46
CA PRO A 111 -4.30 5.85 -2.55
C PRO A 111 -3.43 4.94 -1.67
N ARG A 112 -2.37 5.45 -1.06
CA ARG A 112 -1.42 4.70 -0.21
C ARG A 112 -1.74 4.77 1.28
N LEU A 113 -2.56 5.75 1.69
CA LEU A 113 -2.91 5.98 3.10
C LEU A 113 -4.18 5.22 3.52
N TRP A 114 -4.78 4.47 2.59
CA TRP A 114 -5.97 3.65 2.78
C TRP A 114 -5.68 2.17 2.53
N ARG A 115 -6.29 1.30 3.35
CA ARG A 115 -6.28 -0.16 3.19
C ARG A 115 -7.70 -0.66 3.04
N SER A 116 -7.97 -1.33 1.92
CA SER A 116 -9.28 -1.94 1.63
C SER A 116 -9.45 -3.26 2.38
N GLY A 117 -10.62 -3.48 2.98
CA GLY A 117 -10.93 -4.67 3.79
C GLY A 117 -11.11 -5.99 3.02
N ASP A 118 -11.14 -5.91 1.70
CA ASP A 118 -11.34 -6.98 0.73
C ASP A 118 -10.06 -7.37 -0.03
N ALA A 119 -8.90 -6.91 0.45
CA ALA A 119 -7.59 -7.23 -0.12
C ALA A 119 -7.31 -8.74 -0.11
N ALA A 120 -7.23 -9.35 -1.30
CA ALA A 120 -6.94 -10.76 -1.51
C ALA A 120 -5.70 -10.92 -2.39
N GLN A 121 -4.91 -11.97 -2.17
CA GLN A 121 -3.71 -12.24 -2.98
C GLN A 121 -4.08 -12.42 -4.46
N GLY A 122 -3.37 -11.71 -5.34
CA GLY A 122 -3.64 -11.70 -6.77
C GLY A 122 -4.70 -10.69 -7.22
N LEU A 123 -5.35 -9.96 -6.29
CA LEU A 123 -6.22 -8.83 -6.63
C LEU A 123 -5.60 -7.48 -6.24
N PHE A 124 -5.95 -6.46 -7.01
CA PHE A 124 -5.73 -5.06 -6.69
C PHE A 124 -6.97 -4.21 -7.03
N SER A 125 -6.90 -2.91 -6.75
CA SER A 125 -7.90 -1.93 -7.16
C SER A 125 -7.18 -0.78 -7.86
N VAL A 126 -7.79 -0.19 -8.89
CA VAL A 126 -7.20 0.97 -9.58
C VAL A 126 -7.11 2.18 -8.63
N ASP A 127 -6.25 3.15 -8.94
CA ASP A 127 -5.91 4.24 -8.02
C ASP A 127 -7.11 5.00 -7.44
N ALA A 128 -8.14 5.27 -8.26
CA ALA A 128 -9.37 5.92 -7.84
C ALA A 128 -10.27 5.06 -6.92
N GLU A 129 -10.16 3.73 -6.96
CA GLU A 129 -10.94 2.80 -6.12
C GLU A 129 -10.25 2.44 -4.80
N ARG A 130 -8.99 2.86 -4.62
CA ARG A 130 -8.20 2.60 -3.40
C ARG A 130 -8.62 3.52 -2.25
N VAL A 131 -8.92 4.79 -2.54
CA VAL A 131 -9.49 5.78 -1.60
C VAL A 131 -10.98 5.47 -1.29
N PRO A 132 -11.62 6.14 -0.31
CA PRO A 132 -13.01 5.87 0.05
C PRO A 132 -14.07 6.34 -0.95
N CYS A 133 -15.07 5.49 -1.15
CA CYS A 133 -16.20 5.65 -2.06
C CYS A 133 -17.52 5.94 -1.31
N ARG A 134 -18.56 6.41 -2.03
CA ARG A 134 -19.91 6.72 -1.48
C ARG A 134 -20.57 5.59 -0.68
N HIS A 135 -20.22 4.34 -0.96
CA HIS A 135 -20.79 3.16 -0.32
C HIS A 135 -19.84 2.48 0.69
N ASP A 136 -18.62 3.00 0.87
CA ASP A 136 -17.63 2.46 1.80
C ASP A 136 -17.88 2.94 3.23
N ASP A 137 -17.58 2.08 4.19
CA ASP A 137 -17.56 2.43 5.61
C ASP A 137 -16.13 2.79 6.01
N VAL A 138 -15.88 4.08 6.25
CA VAL A 138 -14.54 4.59 6.61
C VAL A 138 -14.25 4.30 8.07
N VAL A 139 -13.05 3.80 8.36
CA VAL A 139 -12.63 3.46 9.73
C VAL A 139 -11.26 4.06 10.04
N PHE A 140 -11.26 5.01 10.97
CA PHE A 140 -10.07 5.44 11.69
C PHE A 140 -9.89 4.54 12.92
N PRO A 141 -8.76 3.83 13.07
CA PRO A 141 -8.52 2.94 14.21
C PRO A 141 -8.62 3.70 15.55
N SER A 142 -9.27 3.11 16.54
CA SER A 142 -9.42 3.70 17.89
C SER A 142 -8.18 3.51 18.78
N ASP A 143 -7.24 2.69 18.32
CA ASP A 143 -5.94 2.39 18.93
C ASP A 143 -4.79 3.19 18.30
N ALA A 144 -5.10 4.28 17.59
CA ALA A 144 -4.14 5.26 17.08
C ALA A 144 -4.72 6.68 17.20
N SER A 145 -3.86 7.69 17.39
CA SER A 145 -4.23 9.07 17.01
C SER A 145 -3.99 9.24 15.52
N PHE A 146 -4.73 10.13 14.88
CA PHE A 146 -4.60 10.37 13.45
C PHE A 146 -4.83 11.84 13.10
N ARG A 147 -4.34 12.23 11.93
CA ARG A 147 -4.72 13.47 11.27
C ARG A 147 -4.83 13.26 9.77
N VAL A 148 -5.85 13.84 9.15
CA VAL A 148 -6.16 13.74 7.72
C VAL A 148 -6.58 15.10 7.16
N GLY A 149 -6.08 15.41 5.96
CA GLY A 149 -6.42 16.60 5.19
C GLY A 149 -7.49 16.30 4.15
N LEU A 150 -8.63 16.96 4.25
CA LEU A 150 -9.66 17.03 3.22
C LEU A 150 -9.20 18.04 2.17
N GLY A 151 -8.81 17.55 1.01
CA GLY A 151 -8.18 18.36 -0.04
C GLY A 151 -9.13 19.40 -0.66
N PRO A 152 -8.60 20.41 -1.35
CA PRO A 152 -9.43 21.28 -2.19
C PRO A 152 -10.15 20.46 -3.26
N GLY A 153 -11.44 20.73 -3.45
CA GLY A 153 -12.28 20.04 -4.44
C GLY A 153 -13.66 20.68 -4.52
N ALA A 154 -14.30 20.60 -5.68
CA ALA A 154 -15.61 21.21 -5.92
C ALA A 154 -16.80 20.39 -5.35
N LEU A 155 -16.53 19.20 -4.80
CA LEU A 155 -17.53 18.28 -4.26
C LEU A 155 -17.07 17.76 -2.88
N PRO A 156 -17.99 17.55 -1.92
CA PRO A 156 -17.66 16.90 -0.67
C PRO A 156 -17.24 15.45 -0.92
N ALA A 157 -16.25 14.98 -0.15
CA ALA A 157 -16.02 13.55 -0.02
C ALA A 157 -17.25 12.93 0.66
N ARG A 158 -18.04 12.15 -0.06
CA ARG A 158 -19.22 11.46 0.48
C ARG A 158 -18.94 9.98 0.62
N VAL A 159 -19.24 9.41 1.78
CA VAL A 159 -19.07 7.98 2.10
C VAL A 159 -20.35 7.42 2.77
N ARG A 160 -20.38 6.14 3.13
CA ARG A 160 -21.56 5.52 3.76
C ARG A 160 -21.64 5.83 5.25
N SER A 161 -20.53 5.63 5.95
CA SER A 161 -20.35 6.00 7.35
C SER A 161 -18.88 6.33 7.65
N VAL A 162 -18.65 7.03 8.76
CA VAL A 162 -17.30 7.30 9.29
C VAL A 162 -17.24 6.80 10.72
N ARG A 163 -16.28 5.93 11.05
CA ARG A 163 -15.95 5.52 12.40
C ARG A 163 -14.67 6.20 12.86
N ALA A 164 -14.75 6.94 13.97
CA ALA A 164 -13.62 7.59 14.63
C ALA A 164 -13.89 7.69 16.14
N LEU A 165 -12.83 7.59 16.96
CA LEU A 165 -12.93 7.67 18.44
C LEU A 165 -13.98 6.72 19.06
N GLY A 166 -14.15 5.53 18.47
CA GLY A 166 -15.15 4.54 18.89
C GLY A 166 -16.61 4.85 18.47
N GLN A 167 -16.90 6.08 18.05
CA GLN A 167 -18.20 6.49 17.52
C GLN A 167 -18.33 6.14 16.03
N THR A 168 -19.55 5.94 15.53
CA THR A 168 -19.82 5.69 14.10
C THR A 168 -20.90 6.66 13.62
N PHE A 169 -20.52 7.58 12.74
CA PHE A 169 -21.37 8.61 12.16
C PHE A 169 -22.04 8.10 10.88
N THR A 170 -23.37 8.12 10.85
CA THR A 170 -24.21 7.69 9.71
C THR A 170 -25.18 8.77 9.24
N ARG A 171 -25.16 9.95 9.88
CA ARG A 171 -25.96 11.14 9.55
C ARG A 171 -25.06 12.35 9.43
N ASP A 172 -25.32 13.20 8.45
CA ASP A 172 -24.52 14.41 8.19
C ASP A 172 -24.52 15.39 9.38
N GLU A 173 -25.64 15.48 10.11
CA GLU A 173 -25.79 16.32 11.30
C GLU A 173 -24.83 15.95 12.44
N ASP A 174 -24.71 14.66 12.78
CA ASP A 174 -23.79 14.18 13.82
C ASP A 174 -22.32 14.39 13.40
N LEU A 175 -22.02 14.12 12.12
CA LEU A 175 -20.68 14.24 11.58
C LEU A 175 -20.23 15.71 11.50
N ALA A 176 -21.09 16.62 11.05
CA ALA A 176 -20.79 18.04 10.99
C ALA A 176 -20.53 18.62 12.40
N ALA A 177 -21.35 18.24 13.39
CA ALA A 177 -21.13 18.64 14.78
C ALA A 177 -19.79 18.10 15.33
N PHE A 178 -19.44 16.85 15.04
CA PHE A 178 -18.15 16.27 15.41
C PHE A 178 -16.97 16.98 14.73
N LEU A 179 -17.02 17.20 13.42
CA LEU A 179 -15.96 17.87 12.65
C LEU A 179 -15.74 19.31 13.12
N ALA A 180 -16.80 20.03 13.50
CA ALA A 180 -16.72 21.38 14.06
C ALA A 180 -16.09 21.42 15.47
N SER A 181 -16.20 20.35 16.26
CA SER A 181 -15.66 20.26 17.64
C SER A 181 -14.12 20.32 17.70
N ARG A 182 -13.54 20.66 18.86
CA ARG A 182 -12.06 20.62 19.03
C ARG A 182 -11.49 19.23 18.72
N ALA A 183 -12.17 18.16 19.14
CA ALA A 183 -11.74 16.79 18.88
C ALA A 183 -11.71 16.46 17.37
N GLY A 184 -12.67 17.01 16.61
CA GLY A 184 -12.71 16.96 15.14
C GLY A 184 -11.57 17.74 14.51
N ARG A 185 -11.42 19.04 14.80
CA ARG A 185 -10.40 19.93 14.19
C ARG A 185 -8.94 19.53 14.45
N LEU A 186 -8.68 18.79 15.54
CA LEU A 186 -7.37 18.18 15.81
C LEU A 186 -7.03 17.04 14.82
N ARG A 187 -8.04 16.41 14.23
CA ARG A 187 -7.94 15.17 13.42
C ARG A 187 -8.31 15.36 11.95
N PHE A 188 -9.20 16.29 11.64
CA PHE A 188 -9.65 16.64 10.30
C PHE A 188 -9.33 18.12 10.03
N HIS A 189 -8.78 18.41 8.86
CA HIS A 189 -8.42 19.77 8.45
C HIS A 189 -8.47 19.93 6.93
N GLY A 190 -8.19 21.14 6.42
CA GLY A 190 -8.22 21.46 4.99
C GLY A 190 -9.56 22.06 4.55
N PRO A 191 -9.65 22.55 3.29
CA PRO A 191 -10.84 23.24 2.77
C PRO A 191 -11.92 22.28 2.23
N GLY A 192 -11.64 20.98 2.10
CA GLY A 192 -12.61 19.99 1.63
C GLY A 192 -13.69 19.68 2.66
N ALA A 193 -14.90 19.37 2.18
CA ALA A 193 -16.01 18.90 3.01
C ALA A 193 -16.11 17.36 3.02
N LEU A 194 -16.65 16.80 4.10
CA LEU A 194 -16.86 15.36 4.30
C LEU A 194 -18.32 15.11 4.73
N SER A 195 -18.99 14.15 4.10
CA SER A 195 -20.41 13.81 4.33
C SER A 195 -20.67 12.31 4.34
N VAL A 196 -21.78 11.89 4.97
CA VAL A 196 -22.22 10.49 5.11
C VAL A 196 -23.64 10.30 4.61
N GLY A 197 -23.87 9.24 3.84
CA GLY A 197 -25.18 8.89 3.32
C GLY A 197 -25.48 7.40 3.49
N PRO A 198 -26.58 7.01 4.15
CA PRO A 198 -26.95 5.60 4.37
C PRO A 198 -27.48 4.89 3.09
N GLU A 199 -27.15 5.42 1.91
CA GLU A 199 -27.56 4.90 0.60
C GLU A 199 -26.85 3.56 0.31
N ALA A 200 -27.55 2.46 0.57
CA ALA A 200 -27.16 1.16 0.06
C ALA A 200 -27.29 1.11 -1.47
N CYS A 201 -26.37 0.41 -2.14
CA CYS A 201 -26.43 0.23 -3.59
C CYS A 201 -27.74 -0.48 -3.99
N ALA A 202 -28.43 0.03 -5.01
CA ALA A 202 -29.70 -0.54 -5.47
C ALA A 202 -29.54 -1.36 -6.77
N GLY A 203 -29.76 -2.67 -6.69
CA GLY A 203 -29.89 -3.56 -7.85
C GLY A 203 -29.26 -4.94 -7.63
N PRO A 204 -29.75 -6.02 -8.26
CA PRO A 204 -29.18 -7.36 -8.09
C PRO A 204 -27.75 -7.48 -8.64
N THR A 205 -27.39 -6.66 -9.63
CA THR A 205 -26.04 -6.48 -10.20
C THR A 205 -25.16 -5.52 -9.36
N LEU A 206 -25.63 -5.08 -8.17
CA LEU A 206 -25.14 -3.89 -7.46
C LEU A 206 -25.18 -3.98 -5.93
N CYS A 207 -26.02 -4.82 -5.33
CA CYS A 207 -25.98 -5.33 -3.94
C CYS A 207 -27.07 -6.38 -3.70
N ARG A 208 -26.71 -7.52 -3.10
CA ARG A 208 -27.66 -8.39 -2.39
C ARG A 208 -27.48 -8.21 -0.89
N ARG A 209 -28.59 -8.17 -0.16
CA ARG A 209 -28.70 -7.88 1.28
C ARG A 209 -27.59 -8.57 2.12
N GLY A 210 -26.68 -7.77 2.69
CA GLY A 210 -25.67 -8.21 3.68
C GLY A 210 -24.20 -8.00 3.27
N GLN A 211 -23.90 -7.89 1.97
CA GLN A 211 -22.53 -7.80 1.46
C GLN A 211 -22.33 -6.48 0.71
N ALA A 212 -21.24 -5.77 1.01
CA ALA A 212 -20.83 -4.57 0.30
C ALA A 212 -19.99 -4.93 -0.93
N LEU A 213 -19.96 -4.00 -1.89
CA LEU A 213 -19.43 -4.23 -3.24
C LEU A 213 -18.62 -3.04 -3.72
N THR A 214 -17.68 -3.31 -4.62
CA THR A 214 -16.94 -2.32 -5.39
C THR A 214 -17.89 -1.41 -6.16
N VAL A 215 -17.70 -0.09 -5.99
CA VAL A 215 -18.06 1.02 -6.90
C VAL A 215 -19.29 0.79 -7.80
N SER A 216 -20.41 1.37 -7.38
CA SER A 216 -21.59 1.60 -8.21
C SER A 216 -21.28 2.51 -9.41
N ALA A 217 -22.03 2.36 -10.51
CA ALA A 217 -21.95 3.22 -11.70
C ALA A 217 -21.96 4.73 -11.36
N LEU A 218 -22.89 5.15 -10.49
CA LEU A 218 -23.02 6.54 -10.03
C LEU A 218 -21.84 6.99 -9.15
N THR A 219 -21.08 6.05 -8.58
CA THR A 219 -19.90 6.36 -7.77
C THR A 219 -18.61 6.35 -8.57
N ALA A 220 -18.52 5.55 -9.64
CA ALA A 220 -17.42 5.62 -10.58
C ALA A 220 -17.32 7.04 -11.18
N ALA A 221 -18.45 7.63 -11.57
CA ALA A 221 -18.50 9.02 -12.06
C ALA A 221 -18.00 10.05 -11.02
N SER A 222 -18.41 9.92 -9.74
CA SER A 222 -17.94 10.83 -8.67
C SER A 222 -16.46 10.62 -8.31
N LEU A 223 -15.95 9.38 -8.37
CA LEU A 223 -14.54 9.07 -8.17
C LEU A 223 -13.68 9.57 -9.34
N LEU A 224 -14.17 9.50 -10.58
CA LEU A 224 -13.53 10.08 -11.76
C LEU A 224 -13.38 11.61 -11.63
N GLN A 225 -14.39 12.28 -11.05
CA GLN A 225 -14.31 13.72 -10.73
C GLN A 225 -13.30 14.03 -9.60
N ALA A 226 -13.04 13.08 -8.69
CA ALA A 226 -11.98 13.18 -7.69
C ALA A 226 -10.59 12.76 -8.23
N GLN A 227 -10.51 12.03 -9.33
CA GLN A 227 -9.28 11.44 -9.88
C GLN A 227 -8.13 12.44 -10.07
N PRO A 228 -8.32 13.69 -10.53
CA PRO A 228 -7.24 14.67 -10.62
C PRO A 228 -6.55 14.92 -9.27
N TRP A 229 -7.32 15.02 -8.18
CA TRP A 229 -6.80 15.22 -6.82
C TRP A 229 -6.17 13.95 -6.24
N ILE A 230 -6.73 12.78 -6.58
CA ILE A 230 -6.19 11.46 -6.20
C ILE A 230 -4.81 11.24 -6.85
N CYS A 231 -4.70 11.51 -8.14
CA CYS A 231 -3.44 11.39 -8.87
C CYS A 231 -2.42 12.46 -8.45
N ALA A 232 -2.86 13.69 -8.17
CA ALA A 232 -1.98 14.72 -7.61
C ALA A 232 -1.39 14.30 -6.24
N ALA A 233 -2.21 13.70 -5.36
CA ALA A 233 -1.74 13.19 -4.06
C ALA A 233 -0.79 11.98 -4.21
N LEU A 234 -1.15 11.01 -5.05
CA LEU A 234 -0.33 9.82 -5.34
C LEU A 234 1.05 10.21 -5.89
N LEU A 235 1.08 11.14 -6.85
CA LEU A 235 2.28 11.54 -7.59
C LEU A 235 3.06 12.68 -6.92
N GLN A 236 2.61 13.24 -5.80
CA GLN A 236 3.32 14.33 -5.12
C GLN A 236 4.79 13.98 -4.81
N PRO A 237 5.15 12.78 -4.30
CA PRO A 237 6.56 12.40 -4.08
C PRO A 237 7.36 12.14 -5.38
N LEU A 238 6.69 12.07 -6.53
CA LEU A 238 7.29 11.93 -7.87
C LEU A 238 7.28 13.25 -8.65
N GLY A 239 7.09 14.39 -7.97
CA GLY A 239 7.03 15.72 -8.61
C GLY A 239 5.81 15.91 -9.52
N GLY A 240 4.72 15.19 -9.26
CA GLY A 240 3.48 15.26 -10.04
C GLY A 240 3.53 14.55 -11.39
N ARG A 241 4.53 13.69 -11.65
CA ARG A 241 4.70 12.97 -12.92
C ARG A 241 4.60 11.46 -12.73
N CYS A 242 3.97 10.79 -13.69
CA CYS A 242 4.02 9.34 -13.77
C CYS A 242 5.42 8.86 -14.20
N PRO A 243 5.91 7.73 -13.67
CA PRO A 243 7.04 7.02 -14.26
C PRO A 243 6.62 6.46 -15.64
N PRO A 244 7.56 6.29 -16.59
CA PRO A 244 7.28 5.65 -17.87
C PRO A 244 6.96 4.16 -17.66
N ALA A 245 5.96 3.65 -18.36
CA ALA A 245 5.66 2.22 -18.41
C ALA A 245 6.75 1.47 -19.21
N ALA A 246 7.13 0.29 -18.75
CA ALA A 246 8.20 -0.53 -19.35
C ALA A 246 7.75 -1.31 -20.61
N CYS A 247 6.78 -0.80 -21.37
CA CYS A 247 6.19 -1.43 -22.55
C CYS A 247 5.77 -0.40 -23.60
N ARG A 248 5.78 -0.82 -24.86
CA ARG A 248 5.14 -0.07 -25.96
C ARG A 248 3.61 -0.11 -25.78
N ASP A 249 2.92 0.88 -26.35
CA ASP A 249 1.45 0.90 -26.40
C ASP A 249 0.79 0.67 -25.03
N ALA A 250 1.39 1.26 -23.99
CA ALA A 250 1.01 1.06 -22.60
C ALA A 250 -0.44 1.52 -22.33
N LEU A 251 -1.09 0.85 -21.39
CA LEU A 251 -2.53 1.00 -21.17
C LEU A 251 -2.82 1.83 -19.92
N ARG A 252 -3.78 2.76 -20.02
CA ARG A 252 -4.36 3.44 -18.86
C ARG A 252 -5.82 3.00 -18.69
N PRO A 253 -6.10 2.14 -17.69
CA PRO A 253 -7.47 1.81 -17.30
C PRO A 253 -8.22 3.03 -16.77
N GLU A 254 -9.54 3.02 -16.86
CA GLU A 254 -10.41 3.97 -16.14
C GLU A 254 -10.12 3.89 -14.64
N GLY A 255 -10.03 5.04 -13.99
CA GLY A 255 -9.66 5.17 -12.57
C GLY A 255 -8.16 5.01 -12.24
N GLN A 256 -7.29 4.68 -13.20
CA GLN A 256 -5.84 4.54 -12.98
C GLN A 256 -5.09 5.85 -13.28
N CYS A 257 -4.08 6.20 -12.46
CA CYS A 257 -3.37 7.47 -12.63
C CYS A 257 -2.27 7.43 -13.70
N CYS A 258 -1.58 6.29 -13.83
CA CYS A 258 -0.44 6.12 -14.72
C CYS A 258 -0.62 4.93 -15.66
N ASP A 259 0.14 4.92 -16.74
CA ASP A 259 0.15 3.83 -17.72
C ASP A 259 0.77 2.56 -17.12
N LEU A 260 0.24 1.40 -17.50
CA LEU A 260 0.72 0.08 -17.05
C LEU A 260 0.86 -0.91 -18.22
N CYS A 261 1.57 -1.99 -17.93
CA CYS A 261 1.82 -3.09 -18.86
C CYS A 261 0.95 -4.30 -18.50
N GLY A 262 0.36 -4.92 -19.52
CA GLY A 262 -0.56 -6.04 -19.36
C GLY A 262 -1.73 -5.96 -20.33
N ALA A 263 -2.96 -6.12 -19.83
CA ALA A 263 -4.17 -6.11 -20.66
C ALA A 263 -5.39 -5.54 -19.91
N ILE A 264 -6.38 -5.08 -20.68
CA ILE A 264 -7.71 -4.69 -20.20
C ILE A 264 -8.74 -5.51 -20.97
N VAL A 265 -9.66 -6.17 -20.27
CA VAL A 265 -10.84 -6.83 -20.85
C VAL A 265 -12.09 -6.06 -20.45
N SER A 266 -12.85 -5.57 -21.42
CA SER A 266 -14.12 -4.86 -21.22
C SER A 266 -15.29 -5.84 -21.42
N LEU A 267 -16.14 -6.00 -20.40
CA LEU A 267 -17.32 -6.88 -20.46
C LEU A 267 -18.61 -6.05 -20.53
N THR A 268 -19.43 -6.29 -21.55
CA THR A 268 -20.82 -5.82 -21.59
C THR A 268 -21.65 -6.74 -20.69
N HIS A 269 -22.11 -6.22 -19.55
CA HIS A 269 -22.82 -7.01 -18.55
C HIS A 269 -24.35 -7.00 -18.79
N GLY A 270 -24.98 -8.16 -18.57
CA GLY A 270 -26.43 -8.33 -18.56
C GLY A 270 -27.03 -8.15 -17.16
N PRO A 271 -28.38 -8.25 -17.04
CA PRO A 271 -29.09 -8.06 -15.77
C PRO A 271 -28.85 -9.17 -14.74
N THR A 272 -28.22 -10.28 -15.15
CA THR A 272 -27.88 -11.45 -14.32
C THR A 272 -26.42 -11.47 -13.86
N PHE A 273 -25.60 -10.50 -14.27
CA PHE A 273 -24.17 -10.46 -13.92
C PHE A 273 -23.94 -10.25 -12.42
N ASP A 274 -22.97 -10.99 -11.87
CA ASP A 274 -22.56 -10.93 -10.47
C ASP A 274 -21.04 -10.70 -10.40
N ILE A 275 -20.65 -9.48 -10.00
CA ILE A 275 -19.25 -9.03 -10.02
C ILE A 275 -18.37 -9.79 -9.03
N GLU A 276 -18.91 -10.18 -7.86
CA GLU A 276 -18.15 -10.94 -6.86
C GLU A 276 -18.06 -12.42 -7.23
N ARG A 277 -19.10 -12.99 -7.83
CA ARG A 277 -19.02 -14.35 -8.42
C ARG A 277 -18.01 -14.39 -9.56
N TYR A 278 -17.93 -13.35 -10.38
CA TYR A 278 -16.93 -13.25 -11.45
C TYR A 278 -15.50 -13.05 -10.88
N ARG A 279 -15.31 -12.12 -9.94
CA ARG A 279 -14.07 -11.91 -9.18
C ARG A 279 -13.57 -13.19 -8.50
N ALA A 280 -14.46 -13.97 -7.89
CA ALA A 280 -14.16 -15.27 -7.31
C ALA A 280 -13.77 -16.31 -8.37
N ARG A 281 -14.42 -16.33 -9.54
CA ARG A 281 -14.03 -17.19 -10.68
C ARG A 281 -12.61 -16.88 -11.17
N LEU A 282 -12.25 -15.60 -11.29
CA LEU A 282 -10.89 -15.17 -11.67
C LEU A 282 -9.84 -15.67 -10.65
N LEU A 283 -10.10 -15.44 -9.36
CA LEU A 283 -9.26 -15.90 -8.25
C LEU A 283 -9.08 -17.42 -8.19
N GLN A 284 -10.15 -18.20 -8.44
CA GLN A 284 -10.16 -19.64 -8.19
C GLN A 284 -9.79 -20.48 -9.41
N ALA A 285 -10.21 -20.08 -10.62
CA ALA A 285 -9.99 -20.86 -11.84
C ALA A 285 -8.77 -20.39 -12.64
N PHE A 286 -8.53 -19.09 -12.73
CA PHE A 286 -7.56 -18.52 -13.67
C PHE A 286 -6.21 -18.17 -13.02
N LEU A 287 -6.21 -17.42 -11.92
CA LEU A 287 -4.97 -16.95 -11.29
C LEU A 287 -4.02 -18.04 -10.77
N PRO A 288 -4.46 -19.21 -10.29
CA PRO A 288 -3.53 -20.30 -9.91
C PRO A 288 -2.67 -20.81 -11.07
N GLN A 289 -3.10 -20.60 -12.31
CA GLN A 289 -2.37 -20.97 -13.54
C GLN A 289 -1.45 -19.84 -14.03
N HIS A 290 -1.48 -18.66 -13.39
CA HIS A 290 -0.97 -17.40 -13.91
C HIS A 290 -0.12 -16.67 -12.85
N GLN A 291 1.08 -17.18 -12.60
CA GLN A 291 2.02 -16.56 -11.66
C GLN A 291 2.46 -15.16 -12.12
N GLY A 292 2.73 -14.26 -11.16
CA GLY A 292 3.22 -12.90 -11.45
C GLY A 292 2.16 -11.92 -11.97
N LEU A 293 0.88 -12.31 -11.98
CA LEU A 293 -0.24 -11.46 -12.41
C LEU A 293 -1.07 -10.96 -11.23
N GLN A 294 -1.59 -9.74 -11.35
CA GLN A 294 -2.61 -9.16 -10.48
C GLN A 294 -3.81 -8.70 -11.30
N VAL A 295 -5.01 -8.75 -10.69
CA VAL A 295 -6.26 -8.41 -11.37
C VAL A 295 -7.10 -7.39 -10.58
N ALA A 296 -7.61 -6.38 -11.26
CA ALA A 296 -8.68 -5.51 -10.75
C ALA A 296 -9.97 -5.76 -11.54
N VAL A 297 -11.12 -5.68 -10.88
CA VAL A 297 -12.45 -5.80 -11.50
C VAL A 297 -13.30 -4.64 -11.03
N SER A 298 -13.61 -3.73 -11.95
CA SER A 298 -14.20 -2.42 -11.65
C SER A 298 -15.42 -2.18 -12.54
N LYS A 299 -16.48 -1.54 -12.04
CA LYS A 299 -17.62 -1.12 -12.88
C LYS A 299 -17.44 0.33 -13.29
N VAL A 300 -17.22 0.58 -14.57
CA VAL A 300 -16.77 1.88 -15.10
C VAL A 300 -17.79 2.49 -16.06
N PRO A 301 -17.83 3.84 -16.21
CA PRO A 301 -18.62 4.51 -17.25
C PRO A 301 -18.22 3.99 -18.63
N ARG A 302 -19.18 3.78 -19.53
CA ARG A 302 -18.87 3.35 -20.89
C ARG A 302 -18.43 4.56 -21.73
N PRO A 303 -17.31 4.51 -22.47
CA PRO A 303 -16.93 5.57 -23.41
C PRO A 303 -18.03 5.78 -24.48
N PRO A 304 -18.39 7.04 -24.81
CA PRO A 304 -19.46 7.31 -25.76
C PRO A 304 -19.08 6.82 -27.17
N ARG A 305 -19.79 5.80 -27.64
CA ARG A 305 -19.61 5.26 -29.01
C ARG A 305 -20.05 6.29 -30.06
N PRO A 306 -19.36 6.38 -31.21
CA PRO A 306 -19.89 7.08 -32.39
C PRO A 306 -21.30 6.58 -32.72
N ARG A 307 -22.23 7.50 -33.05
CA ARG A 307 -23.66 7.18 -33.20
C ARG A 307 -23.91 6.10 -34.26
N GLY A 308 -24.32 4.91 -33.83
CA GLY A 308 -24.78 3.82 -34.69
C GLY A 308 -25.79 2.94 -33.95
N THR A 309 -27.04 2.90 -34.45
CA THR A 309 -28.18 2.05 -34.05
C THR A 309 -28.54 2.00 -32.55
N ALA A 310 -29.75 2.45 -32.22
CA ALA A 310 -30.23 2.50 -30.84
C ALA A 310 -30.61 1.11 -30.27
N GLY A 311 -30.01 0.79 -29.13
CA GLY A 311 -30.51 -0.19 -28.16
C GLY A 311 -30.28 0.36 -26.75
N ALA A 312 -31.04 -0.11 -25.77
CA ALA A 312 -30.85 0.27 -24.37
C ALA A 312 -29.66 -0.50 -23.74
N GLU A 313 -28.45 -0.29 -24.28
CA GLU A 313 -27.22 -0.76 -23.65
C GLU A 313 -27.01 -0.10 -22.28
N ALA A 314 -26.36 -0.81 -21.36
CA ALA A 314 -25.96 -0.24 -20.09
C ALA A 314 -24.92 0.88 -20.29
N ASP A 315 -25.11 2.00 -19.60
CA ASP A 315 -24.23 3.18 -19.59
C ASP A 315 -22.87 2.92 -18.87
N THR A 316 -22.56 1.66 -18.62
CA THR A 316 -21.39 1.16 -17.89
C THR A 316 -20.97 -0.20 -18.41
N GLU A 317 -19.68 -0.50 -18.33
CA GLU A 317 -19.11 -1.81 -18.58
C GLU A 317 -18.27 -2.29 -17.38
N ILE A 318 -17.91 -3.57 -17.36
CA ILE A 318 -17.03 -4.13 -16.34
C ILE A 318 -15.62 -4.16 -16.92
N GLN A 319 -14.73 -3.38 -16.33
CA GLN A 319 -13.31 -3.33 -16.67
C GLN A 319 -12.57 -4.38 -15.84
N VAL A 320 -11.94 -5.33 -16.51
CA VAL A 320 -11.02 -6.30 -15.90
C VAL A 320 -9.60 -5.90 -16.29
N VAL A 321 -8.82 -5.37 -15.35
CA VAL A 321 -7.42 -4.98 -15.58
C VAL A 321 -6.52 -6.15 -15.18
N LEU A 322 -5.65 -6.59 -16.10
CA LEU A 322 -4.69 -7.66 -15.91
C LEU A 322 -3.28 -7.04 -15.91
N ALA A 323 -2.65 -6.89 -14.74
CA ALA A 323 -1.37 -6.21 -14.58
C ALA A 323 -0.22 -7.21 -14.33
N GLU A 324 0.88 -7.05 -15.07
CA GLU A 324 2.08 -7.89 -14.92
C GLU A 324 3.00 -7.32 -13.82
N THR A 325 3.38 -8.15 -12.84
CA THR A 325 4.16 -7.75 -11.65
C THR A 325 5.51 -8.46 -11.53
N GLY A 326 5.84 -9.35 -12.46
CA GLY A 326 7.14 -10.01 -12.57
C GLY A 326 7.78 -9.78 -13.94
N PRO A 327 9.03 -10.20 -14.16
CA PRO A 327 9.75 -10.01 -15.42
C PRO A 327 9.26 -10.91 -16.57
N GLN A 328 8.19 -11.70 -16.37
CA GLN A 328 7.60 -12.56 -17.40
C GLN A 328 6.48 -11.81 -18.13
N THR A 329 6.70 -11.49 -19.40
CA THR A 329 5.75 -10.68 -20.18
C THR A 329 4.73 -11.50 -20.97
N GLY A 330 3.59 -10.88 -21.29
CA GLY A 330 2.54 -11.45 -22.14
C GLY A 330 1.69 -12.54 -21.47
N GLY A 331 1.82 -12.73 -20.15
CA GLY A 331 0.90 -13.51 -19.34
C GLY A 331 -0.47 -12.86 -19.24
N ALA A 332 -0.54 -11.53 -19.12
CA ALA A 332 -1.80 -10.77 -19.12
C ALA A 332 -2.58 -10.97 -20.42
N GLY A 333 -1.88 -10.99 -21.56
CA GLY A 333 -2.47 -11.29 -22.87
C GLY A 333 -2.99 -12.72 -23.00
N ARG A 334 -2.23 -13.71 -22.51
CA ARG A 334 -2.69 -15.11 -22.45
C ARG A 334 -3.96 -15.23 -21.60
N LEU A 335 -3.99 -14.59 -20.44
CA LEU A 335 -5.16 -14.53 -19.56
C LEU A 335 -6.33 -13.79 -20.22
N ALA A 336 -6.10 -12.64 -20.87
CA ALA A 336 -7.15 -11.90 -21.58
C ALA A 336 -7.86 -12.78 -22.62
N ARG A 337 -7.10 -13.49 -23.45
CA ARG A 337 -7.66 -14.43 -24.44
C ARG A 337 -8.36 -15.63 -23.80
N ALA A 338 -7.89 -16.13 -22.66
CA ALA A 338 -8.60 -17.15 -21.89
C ALA A 338 -9.94 -16.64 -21.32
N LEU A 339 -10.03 -15.38 -20.89
CA LEU A 339 -11.28 -14.76 -20.45
C LEU A 339 -12.25 -14.49 -21.61
N LEU A 340 -11.76 -14.13 -22.79
CA LEU A 340 -12.60 -14.03 -24.01
C LEU A 340 -13.18 -15.39 -24.40
N ALA A 341 -12.39 -16.46 -24.34
CA ALA A 341 -12.87 -17.83 -24.58
C ALA A 341 -13.90 -18.27 -23.51
N ASP A 342 -13.65 -17.97 -22.24
CA ASP A 342 -14.60 -18.27 -21.15
C ASP A 342 -15.94 -17.55 -21.30
N VAL A 343 -15.93 -16.30 -21.80
CA VAL A 343 -17.16 -15.56 -22.13
C VAL A 343 -17.85 -16.13 -23.37
N ALA A 344 -17.11 -16.63 -24.36
CA ALA A 344 -17.69 -17.27 -25.55
C ALA A 344 -18.37 -18.62 -25.24
N GLU A 345 -17.87 -19.37 -24.24
CA GLU A 345 -18.42 -20.66 -23.82
C GLU A 345 -19.48 -20.53 -22.71
N HIS A 346 -19.25 -19.68 -21.72
CA HIS A 346 -20.06 -19.57 -20.49
C HIS A 346 -20.80 -18.24 -20.32
N GLY A 347 -20.73 -17.31 -21.30
CA GLY A 347 -21.22 -15.93 -21.19
C GLY A 347 -22.65 -15.80 -20.65
N GLU A 348 -23.61 -16.55 -21.19
CA GLU A 348 -25.00 -16.53 -20.74
C GLU A 348 -25.14 -16.91 -19.25
N ALA A 349 -24.44 -17.96 -18.81
CA ALA A 349 -24.46 -18.46 -17.43
C ALA A 349 -23.71 -17.55 -16.43
N LEU A 350 -22.81 -16.70 -16.95
CA LEU A 350 -22.12 -15.64 -16.20
C LEU A 350 -22.86 -14.29 -16.25
N GLY A 351 -23.87 -14.13 -17.11
CA GLY A 351 -24.55 -12.87 -17.36
C GLY A 351 -23.71 -11.86 -18.16
N VAL A 352 -22.76 -12.32 -18.98
CA VAL A 352 -21.93 -11.48 -19.86
C VAL A 352 -22.47 -11.57 -21.29
N LEU A 353 -22.79 -10.42 -21.89
CA LEU A 353 -23.39 -10.31 -23.22
C LEU A 353 -22.34 -10.26 -24.34
N SER A 354 -21.18 -9.67 -24.05
CA SER A 354 -20.01 -9.65 -24.95
C SER A 354 -18.76 -9.23 -24.18
N ALA A 355 -17.59 -9.56 -24.71
CA ALA A 355 -16.30 -9.13 -24.18
C ALA A 355 -15.35 -8.71 -25.30
N THR A 356 -14.52 -7.70 -25.02
CA THR A 356 -13.42 -7.25 -25.89
C THR A 356 -12.14 -7.09 -25.06
N ALA A 357 -10.97 -7.15 -25.68
CA ALA A 357 -9.69 -6.99 -24.99
C ALA A 357 -8.76 -6.01 -25.70
N ARG A 358 -7.88 -5.38 -24.92
CA ARG A 358 -6.72 -4.58 -25.35
C ARG A 358 -5.49 -5.10 -24.61
N GLU A 359 -4.42 -5.41 -25.33
CA GLU A 359 -3.13 -5.85 -24.77
C GLU A 359 -2.10 -4.71 -24.99
N SER A 360 -1.16 -4.50 -24.05
CA SER A 360 -0.03 -3.59 -24.28
C SER A 360 0.98 -4.23 -25.23
N GLY A 361 1.78 -3.40 -25.91
CA GLY A 361 2.85 -3.85 -26.79
C GLY A 361 4.04 -4.49 -26.05
N ALA A 362 5.05 -4.88 -26.83
CA ALA A 362 6.27 -5.52 -26.33
C ALA A 362 6.99 -4.65 -25.27
N PRO A 363 7.73 -5.27 -24.32
CA PRO A 363 8.52 -4.53 -23.33
C PRO A 363 9.52 -3.58 -24.00
N VAL A 364 9.74 -2.42 -23.37
CA VAL A 364 10.85 -1.54 -23.71
C VAL A 364 12.09 -2.13 -23.06
N GLY A 365 12.94 -2.78 -23.87
CA GLY A 365 14.24 -3.26 -23.39
C GLY A 365 15.16 -2.10 -23.01
N ASP A 366 16.03 -2.30 -22.02
CA ASP A 366 17.04 -1.32 -21.64
C ASP A 366 17.90 -0.94 -22.86
N GLY A 367 17.96 0.37 -23.13
CA GLY A 367 18.54 0.92 -24.34
C GLY A 367 20.07 0.83 -24.37
N SER A 368 20.60 -0.33 -24.76
CA SER A 368 21.95 -0.41 -25.35
C SER A 368 21.94 0.40 -26.65
N ALA A 369 22.53 1.58 -26.61
CA ALA A 369 22.46 2.56 -27.68
C ALA A 369 23.43 2.24 -28.84
N GLU A 370 23.12 1.21 -29.62
CA GLU A 370 23.58 1.12 -31.00
C GLU A 370 22.49 1.63 -31.93
N GLY A 371 22.57 2.90 -32.29
CA GLY A 371 21.85 3.45 -33.43
C GLY A 371 22.74 3.40 -34.67
N LEU A 372 22.19 2.95 -35.80
CA LEU A 372 22.44 3.53 -37.12
C LEU A 372 21.40 3.00 -38.14
N ASP A 373 21.21 3.75 -39.21
CA ASP A 373 20.15 3.55 -40.20
C ASP A 373 20.31 2.27 -41.04
N ALA A 374 19.19 1.71 -41.50
CA ALA A 374 18.87 1.70 -42.93
C ALA A 374 17.47 1.13 -43.24
N SER A 375 16.76 1.78 -44.17
CA SER A 375 15.65 1.18 -44.91
C SER A 375 16.19 0.13 -45.90
N GLY A 376 15.78 -1.14 -45.80
CA GLY A 376 16.36 -2.22 -46.60
C GLY A 376 15.42 -3.37 -46.94
N LEU A 377 15.48 -3.83 -48.19
CA LEU A 377 14.69 -4.93 -48.74
C LEU A 377 15.06 -6.32 -48.17
N ARG A 378 14.12 -7.25 -48.31
CA ARG A 378 14.27 -8.72 -48.26
C ARG A 378 15.70 -9.25 -48.57
N ALA A 379 16.22 -10.08 -47.68
CA ALA A 379 17.13 -11.16 -48.03
C ALA A 379 16.97 -12.34 -47.05
N GLU A 380 16.75 -13.54 -47.57
CA GLU A 380 17.07 -14.79 -46.86
C GLU A 380 18.58 -15.07 -46.99
N LEU A 381 19.07 -16.17 -46.38
CA LEU A 381 20.46 -16.69 -46.40
C LEU A 381 21.44 -16.10 -45.35
N ALA A 382 21.32 -16.57 -44.11
CA ALA A 382 22.37 -16.45 -43.07
C ALA A 382 22.78 -17.82 -42.45
N GLY A 383 22.54 -18.93 -43.16
CA GLY A 383 22.71 -20.28 -42.62
C GLY A 383 24.07 -20.97 -42.86
N ALA A 384 24.96 -20.40 -43.69
CA ALA A 384 26.14 -21.12 -44.20
C ALA A 384 27.47 -20.82 -43.48
N VAL A 385 27.62 -19.63 -42.87
CA VAL A 385 28.92 -19.13 -42.39
C VAL A 385 29.35 -19.76 -41.06
N THR A 386 28.41 -20.08 -40.18
CA THR A 386 28.68 -20.63 -38.84
C THR A 386 29.25 -22.05 -38.87
N ALA A 387 28.80 -22.89 -39.80
CA ALA A 387 29.26 -24.28 -39.92
C ALA A 387 30.75 -24.38 -40.31
N GLY A 388 31.20 -23.55 -41.25
CA GLY A 388 32.60 -23.51 -41.69
C GLY A 388 33.57 -23.10 -40.58
N LEU A 389 33.18 -22.10 -39.78
CA LEU A 389 34.00 -21.62 -38.66
C LEU A 389 34.16 -22.69 -37.56
N LEU A 390 33.10 -23.46 -37.28
CA LEU A 390 33.12 -24.54 -36.29
C LEU A 390 34.03 -25.71 -36.73
N LEU A 391 33.99 -26.08 -38.01
CA LEU A 391 34.88 -27.09 -38.61
C LEU A 391 36.37 -26.67 -38.57
N LEU A 392 36.66 -25.38 -38.81
CA LEU A 392 38.01 -24.85 -38.70
C LEU A 392 38.54 -24.91 -37.26
N LEU A 393 37.71 -24.55 -36.27
CA LEU A 393 38.05 -24.66 -34.84
C LEU A 393 38.34 -26.10 -34.42
N LEU A 394 37.53 -27.07 -34.87
CA LEU A 394 37.72 -28.49 -34.53
C LEU A 394 39.01 -29.07 -35.10
N THR A 395 39.41 -28.71 -36.33
CA THR A 395 40.67 -29.18 -36.92
C THR A 395 41.90 -28.56 -36.23
N LEU A 396 41.85 -27.29 -35.85
CA LEU A 396 42.90 -26.62 -35.08
C LEU A 396 43.09 -27.25 -33.68
N VAL A 397 42.00 -27.56 -32.97
CA VAL A 397 42.06 -28.23 -31.66
C VAL A 397 42.63 -29.65 -31.78
N ALA A 398 42.24 -30.41 -32.82
CA ALA A 398 42.79 -31.74 -33.08
C ALA A 398 44.31 -31.70 -33.35
N GLY A 399 44.77 -30.75 -34.17
CA GLY A 399 46.21 -30.54 -34.43
C GLY A 399 46.99 -30.19 -33.16
N ALA A 400 46.46 -29.29 -32.32
CA ALA A 400 47.07 -28.90 -31.06
C ALA A 400 47.17 -30.04 -30.03
N LEU A 401 46.23 -30.99 -30.05
CA LEU A 401 46.26 -32.18 -29.19
C LEU A 401 47.29 -33.22 -29.67
N LEU A 402 47.46 -33.39 -30.98
CA LEU A 402 48.47 -34.29 -31.56
C LEU A 402 49.90 -33.77 -31.29
N LEU A 403 50.12 -32.45 -31.44
CA LEU A 403 51.42 -31.80 -31.15
C LEU A 403 51.86 -31.89 -29.68
N ARG A 404 50.94 -32.17 -28.75
CA ARG A 404 51.24 -32.34 -27.30
C ARG A 404 51.68 -33.76 -26.91
N ARG A 405 51.90 -34.67 -27.88
CA ARG A 405 52.33 -36.07 -27.63
C ARG A 405 53.80 -36.38 -28.00
N ALA A 406 54.69 -35.38 -27.92
CA ALA A 406 56.14 -35.62 -27.91
C ALA A 406 56.67 -35.87 -26.47
N PRO A 407 57.60 -36.81 -26.24
CA PRO A 407 58.07 -37.18 -24.90
C PRO A 407 59.12 -36.22 -24.30
N ARG A 408 59.25 -36.28 -22.97
CA ARG A 408 60.17 -35.45 -22.15
C ARG A 408 61.62 -35.98 -22.16
N PRO A 409 62.60 -35.13 -21.83
CA PRO A 409 63.72 -35.48 -20.96
C PRO A 409 63.62 -34.82 -19.57
N THR A 410 64.37 -35.31 -18.58
CA THR A 410 64.26 -34.90 -17.16
C THR A 410 65.63 -34.82 -16.44
N TRP A 411 66.01 -33.66 -15.89
CA TRP A 411 67.16 -33.45 -14.99
C TRP A 411 67.12 -32.00 -14.43
N ARG A 412 67.83 -31.57 -13.37
CA ARG A 412 68.03 -32.10 -11.99
C ARG A 412 68.47 -30.94 -11.06
N ARG A 413 68.16 -31.05 -9.76
CA ARG A 413 68.41 -30.08 -8.66
C ARG A 413 69.88 -29.65 -8.45
N ARG A 414 70.13 -28.34 -8.21
CA ARG A 414 70.73 -27.72 -6.98
C ARG A 414 70.40 -26.22 -6.95
N ASP A 415 69.84 -25.66 -5.87
CA ASP A 415 70.42 -25.40 -4.51
C ASP A 415 71.54 -24.34 -4.65
N GLU A 416 71.58 -23.17 -3.99
CA GLU A 416 70.90 -22.63 -2.76
C GLU A 416 70.67 -21.07 -2.95
N ALA A 417 70.35 -20.12 -2.05
CA ALA A 417 70.26 -19.97 -0.58
C ALA A 417 69.24 -18.83 -0.18
N ALA A 418 69.42 -18.10 0.94
CA ALA A 418 68.57 -16.99 1.45
C ALA A 418 69.37 -15.87 2.18
N PRO A 419 68.76 -14.73 2.58
CA PRO A 419 68.51 -14.50 4.02
C PRO A 419 67.14 -13.85 4.36
N ALA A 420 66.85 -13.62 5.65
CA ALA A 420 65.52 -13.25 6.18
C ALA A 420 65.51 -12.02 7.15
N PRO A 421 64.75 -11.94 8.28
CA PRO A 421 63.58 -11.04 8.33
C PRO A 421 63.52 -10.05 9.53
N VAL A 422 62.54 -9.14 9.51
CA VAL A 422 62.09 -8.30 10.64
C VAL A 422 60.55 -8.33 10.64
N VAL A 423 59.88 -9.12 11.50
CA VAL A 423 59.55 -8.89 12.92
C VAL A 423 58.56 -7.73 13.12
N ALA A 424 57.39 -8.04 13.68
CA ALA A 424 56.35 -7.09 14.08
C ALA A 424 56.26 -6.96 15.62
N PRO A 425 55.93 -5.79 16.17
CA PRO A 425 55.74 -5.61 17.61
C PRO A 425 54.33 -6.01 18.07
N LEU A 426 54.25 -6.69 19.21
CA LEU A 426 53.01 -6.91 19.97
C LEU A 426 52.94 -5.97 21.17
N GLY A 427 51.72 -5.55 21.53
CA GLY A 427 51.39 -5.09 22.87
C GLY A 427 51.10 -3.60 23.02
N PHE A 428 49.84 -3.27 23.31
CA PHE A 428 49.47 -2.95 24.69
C PHE A 428 47.98 -3.25 24.92
N SER A 429 47.61 -3.61 26.15
CA SER A 429 46.22 -3.68 26.60
C SER A 429 46.14 -3.12 28.01
N ASN A 430 45.18 -2.23 28.25
CA ASN A 430 44.78 -1.83 29.58
C ASN A 430 43.27 -1.50 29.55
N PRO A 431 42.40 -2.28 30.21
CA PRO A 431 40.96 -2.05 30.20
C PRO A 431 40.54 -1.02 31.25
N VAL A 432 39.55 -0.18 30.93
CA VAL A 432 38.56 0.38 31.87
C VAL A 432 37.46 1.10 31.06
N PHE A 433 36.22 1.02 31.54
CA PHE A 433 34.97 1.52 30.92
C PHE A 433 34.49 0.78 29.66
N ASP A 434 33.80 -0.34 29.85
CA ASP A 434 32.81 -0.83 28.88
C ASP A 434 31.66 0.19 28.74
N VAL A 435 31.54 0.82 27.57
CA VAL A 435 30.34 1.55 27.17
C VAL A 435 29.48 0.61 26.33
N ALA A 436 28.43 0.06 26.93
CA ALA A 436 27.52 -0.86 26.26
C ALA A 436 26.76 -0.16 25.12
N GLY A 437 27.24 -0.33 23.89
CA GLY A 437 26.64 0.23 22.68
C GLY A 437 25.34 -0.47 22.28
N CYS A 438 24.43 0.29 21.66
CA CYS A 438 23.11 -0.20 21.25
C CYS A 438 23.18 -1.37 20.26
N ALA A 439 22.47 -2.46 20.56
CA ALA A 439 22.25 -3.58 19.63
C ALA A 439 20.74 -3.92 19.53
N GLY A 440 20.28 -4.25 18.32
CA GLY A 440 18.87 -4.55 18.03
C GLY A 440 18.40 -5.94 18.48
N PRO A 441 17.08 -6.20 18.49
CA PRO A 441 16.48 -7.32 19.23
C PRO A 441 16.44 -8.67 18.49
N ARG A 442 16.81 -9.75 19.21
CA ARG A 442 16.51 -11.17 18.93
C ARG A 442 16.52 -11.96 20.27
N PRO A 443 15.90 -13.15 20.37
CA PRO A 443 14.45 -13.35 20.40
C PRO A 443 13.98 -14.06 21.70
N LEU A 444 12.68 -14.03 22.00
CA LEU A 444 12.11 -14.67 23.20
C LEU A 444 12.02 -16.19 23.08
N ILE A 445 12.66 -16.95 23.98
CA ILE A 445 12.36 -18.37 24.25
C ILE A 445 12.33 -18.66 25.76
N LEU A 446 11.25 -19.34 26.16
CA LEU A 446 10.93 -20.07 27.41
C LEU A 446 11.01 -19.42 28.82
N ARG A 447 9.86 -19.56 29.49
CA ARG A 447 9.54 -19.29 30.91
C ARG A 447 10.23 -20.25 31.88
N THR A 448 10.35 -19.83 33.15
CA THR A 448 9.85 -20.59 34.33
C THR A 448 9.41 -19.62 35.46
N PRO A 449 8.55 -20.01 36.43
CA PRO A 449 7.73 -19.05 37.21
C PRO A 449 7.86 -19.09 38.76
N GLN A 450 7.53 -17.97 39.43
CA GLN A 450 7.18 -17.88 40.87
C GLN A 450 6.63 -16.45 41.21
N PRO A 451 6.05 -16.19 42.40
CA PRO A 451 4.77 -16.69 42.93
C PRO A 451 3.73 -15.54 43.17
N PRO A 452 2.45 -15.84 43.51
CA PRO A 452 1.38 -14.82 43.59
C PRO A 452 0.98 -14.35 45.01
N ALA A 453 0.81 -13.04 45.21
CA ALA A 453 -0.08 -12.40 46.21
C ALA A 453 -0.02 -10.85 46.08
N PRO A 454 -1.01 -10.08 46.59
CA PRO A 454 -2.41 -10.41 46.95
C PRO A 454 -3.43 -9.61 46.10
N LYS A 455 -4.73 -9.78 46.39
CA LYS A 455 -5.78 -8.84 45.92
C LYS A 455 -5.78 -7.56 46.76
N VAL A 456 -6.06 -6.42 46.14
CA VAL A 456 -6.56 -5.19 46.78
C VAL A 456 -7.76 -4.68 45.95
N GLU A 457 -8.65 -3.92 46.58
CA GLU A 457 -10.05 -3.79 46.16
C GLU A 457 -10.38 -2.55 45.31
N ASN A 458 -11.59 -2.53 44.74
CA ASN A 458 -12.15 -1.37 44.05
C ASN A 458 -12.37 -0.20 45.02
N SER A 459 -11.58 0.88 44.93
CA SER A 459 -12.11 2.27 44.90
C SER A 459 -11.02 3.35 44.90
N SER A 460 -10.90 4.09 43.78
CA SER A 460 -10.55 5.51 43.81
C SER A 460 -10.99 6.21 42.52
N ALA A 461 -11.86 7.22 42.65
CA ALA A 461 -12.26 8.05 41.52
C ALA A 461 -11.27 9.23 41.38
N SER A 462 -10.17 9.02 40.66
CA SER A 462 -9.12 10.04 40.49
C SER A 462 -9.56 11.19 39.58
N ARG A 463 -10.37 12.11 40.12
CA ARG A 463 -10.72 13.38 39.49
C ARG A 463 -9.52 14.33 39.56
N SER A 464 -8.57 14.14 38.66
CA SER A 464 -7.32 14.90 38.58
C SER A 464 -7.26 15.64 37.24
N TYR A 465 -7.98 16.74 37.12
CA TYR A 465 -7.93 17.63 35.95
C TYR A 465 -7.09 18.88 36.27
N PHE A 466 -6.21 19.26 35.35
CA PHE A 466 -5.43 20.49 35.45
C PHE A 466 -6.16 21.62 34.72
N ILE A 467 -6.68 22.60 35.46
CA ILE A 467 -7.17 23.85 34.86
C ILE A 467 -5.98 24.79 34.66
N ASN A 468 -5.82 25.29 33.43
CA ASN A 468 -4.82 26.30 33.12
C ASN A 468 -5.27 27.66 33.73
N PRO A 469 -4.50 28.26 34.67
CA PRO A 469 -4.90 29.49 35.35
C PRO A 469 -4.96 30.74 34.45
N LEU A 470 -4.54 30.64 33.18
CA LEU A 470 -4.72 31.71 32.18
C LEU A 470 -6.11 31.73 31.53
N PHE A 471 -6.98 30.74 31.82
CA PHE A 471 -8.34 30.65 31.28
C PHE A 471 -9.32 30.25 32.40
N ALA A 472 -9.61 31.21 33.28
CA ALA A 472 -10.71 31.13 34.23
C ALA A 472 -11.91 31.93 33.71
N GLU A 473 -13.10 31.32 33.81
CA GLU A 473 -14.41 31.87 33.43
C GLU A 473 -14.61 32.09 31.90
N ALA A 474 -15.79 31.85 31.32
CA ALA A 474 -17.11 31.66 31.94
C ALA A 474 -17.88 30.41 31.41
N GLU A 475 -19.09 30.25 31.95
CA GLU A 475 -20.14 29.24 31.67
C GLU A 475 -19.96 27.84 32.29
N ALA A 476 -21.11 27.26 32.70
CA ALA A 476 -21.27 26.11 33.58
C ALA A 476 -22.52 25.30 33.19
#